data_AF-A0A955UA12-F1
#
_entry.id   AF-A0A955UA12-F1
#
_cell.length_a   1.000
_cell.length_b   1.000
_cell.length_c   1.000
_cell.angle_alpha   90.00
_cell.angle_beta   90.00
_cell.angle_gamma   90.00
#
_symmetry.space_group_name_H-M   'P 1'
#
loop_
_entity.id
_entity.type
_entity.pdbx_description
1 polymer ?
#
loop_
_entity_poly.entity_id
_entity_poly.type
_entity_poly.pdbx_seq_one_letter_code
_entity_poly.pdbx_strand_id
1 'polypeptide(L)'
;MGKVNCLVEQLTQDAIEAARHGQWEQVIALYGQRLSQGPQQSLSLATIEVLMESDQWLISRVKEVQAAINQHLNDIQDQRRKLGVLKRQWGEHSTTPARHLLTI
;
A
#
# COMPACT_ATOMS: atom_id res chain seq x y z
N MET A 1 25.05 -9.69 29.29
CA MET A 1 23.86 -9.05 29.91
C MET A 1 22.68 -9.36 29.02
N GLY A 2 21.77 -10.22 29.49
CA GLY A 2 20.66 -10.74 28.69
C GLY A 2 19.67 -9.64 28.35
N LYS A 3 19.39 -9.45 27.06
CA LYS A 3 18.34 -8.57 26.57
C LYS A 3 17.00 -9.09 27.09
N VAL A 4 16.48 -8.49 28.15
CA VAL A 4 15.04 -8.55 28.41
C VAL A 4 14.41 -7.59 27.40
N ASN A 5 14.26 -8.05 26.15
CA ASN A 5 13.46 -7.32 25.17
C ASN A 5 12.05 -7.27 25.75
N CYS A 6 11.53 -6.07 26.01
CA CYS A 6 10.14 -5.98 26.45
C CYS A 6 9.24 -6.45 25.30
N LEU A 7 8.11 -7.08 25.63
CA LEU A 7 7.21 -7.64 24.61
C LEU A 7 6.78 -6.58 23.58
N VAL A 8 6.60 -5.33 24.03
CA VAL A 8 6.26 -4.20 23.16
C VAL A 8 7.37 -3.87 22.16
N GLU A 9 8.65 -3.88 22.57
CA GLU A 9 9.79 -3.69 21.67
C GLU A 9 9.83 -4.80 20.61
N GLN A 10 9.62 -6.05 21.01
CA GLN A 10 9.61 -7.18 20.09
C GLN A 10 8.49 -7.04 19.06
N LEU A 11 7.26 -6.75 19.49
CA LEU A 11 6.12 -6.55 18.60
C LEU A 11 6.35 -5.40 17.62
N THR A 12 6.97 -4.30 18.07
CA THR A 12 7.32 -3.18 17.20
C THR A 12 8.39 -3.56 16.18
N GLN A 13 9.42 -4.32 16.57
CA GLN A 13 10.44 -4.78 15.60
C GLN A 13 9.90 -5.78 14.59
N ASP A 14 9.07 -6.72 15.02
CA ASP A 14 8.40 -7.65 14.12
C ASP A 14 7.49 -6.89 13.13
N ALA A 15 6.85 -5.80 13.58
CA ALA A 15 6.02 -4.96 12.72
C ALA A 15 6.86 -4.17 11.70
N ILE A 16 8.04 -3.69 12.09
CA ILE A 16 8.99 -3.07 11.15
C ILE A 16 9.40 -4.07 10.07
N GLU A 17 9.76 -5.28 10.46
CA GLU A 17 10.21 -6.31 9.51
C GLU A 17 9.08 -6.70 8.54
N ALA A 18 7.86 -6.91 9.07
CA ALA A 18 6.68 -7.16 8.24
C ALA A 18 6.41 -6.00 7.26
N ALA A 19 6.56 -4.74 7.69
CA ALA A 19 6.39 -3.57 6.84
C ALA A 19 7.46 -3.48 5.74
N ARG A 20 8.70 -3.90 6.00
CA ARG A 20 9.75 -3.99 4.97
C ARG A 20 9.38 -4.98 3.87
N HIS A 21 8.69 -6.05 4.21
CA HIS A 21 8.23 -7.08 3.28
C HIS A 21 6.84 -6.79 2.68
N GLY A 22 6.22 -5.65 3.02
CA GLY A 22 4.89 -5.27 2.55
C GLY A 22 3.75 -6.13 3.12
N GLN A 23 3.97 -6.82 4.23
CA GLN A 23 3.00 -7.68 4.90
C GLN A 23 2.05 -6.85 5.80
N TRP A 24 1.24 -5.97 5.22
CA TRP A 24 0.44 -4.99 5.96
C TRP A 24 -0.57 -5.57 6.93
N GLU A 25 -1.20 -6.69 6.59
CA GLU A 25 -2.12 -7.42 7.49
C GLU A 25 -1.40 -7.86 8.77
N GLN A 26 -0.15 -8.31 8.64
CA GLN A 26 0.68 -8.71 9.78
C GLN A 26 1.09 -7.49 10.63
N VAL A 27 1.41 -6.37 10.00
CA VAL A 27 1.68 -5.10 10.70
C VAL A 27 0.47 -4.70 11.56
N ILE A 28 -0.74 -4.77 11.01
CA ILE A 28 -1.99 -4.46 11.72
C ILE A 28 -2.19 -5.41 12.90
N ALA A 29 -2.01 -6.72 12.68
CA ALA A 29 -2.15 -7.72 13.74
C ALA A 29 -1.18 -7.49 14.90
N LEU A 30 0.09 -7.18 14.61
CA LEU A 30 1.13 -6.91 15.62
C LEU A 30 0.85 -5.64 16.43
N TYR A 31 0.36 -4.57 15.79
CA TYR A 31 -0.07 -3.38 16.53
C TYR A 31 -1.34 -3.62 17.34
N GLY A 32 -2.28 -4.44 16.84
CA GLY A 32 -3.44 -4.89 17.61
C GLY A 32 -3.02 -5.63 18.88
N GLN A 33 -2.04 -6.52 18.78
CA GLN A 33 -1.44 -7.20 19.92
C GLN A 33 -0.77 -6.21 20.87
N ARG A 34 0.04 -5.26 20.37
CA ARG A 34 0.68 -4.22 21.19
C ARG A 34 -0.35 -3.38 21.96
N LEU A 35 -1.45 -2.99 21.33
CA LEU A 35 -2.54 -2.24 21.98
C LEU A 35 -3.25 -3.06 23.06
N SER A 36 -3.44 -4.36 22.82
CA SER A 36 -4.08 -5.28 23.79
C SER A 36 -3.26 -5.51 25.06
N GLN A 37 -1.95 -5.27 25.02
CA GLN A 37 -1.07 -5.38 26.20
C GLN A 37 -1.33 -4.30 27.25
N GLY A 38 -2.12 -3.26 26.93
CA GLY A 38 -2.39 -2.14 27.83
C GLY A 38 -1.13 -1.31 28.14
N PRO A 39 -1.19 -0.37 29.10
CA PRO A 39 0.00 0.30 29.59
C PRO A 39 0.85 -0.71 30.36
N GLN A 40 1.80 -1.36 29.67
CA GLN A 40 2.79 -2.21 30.31
C GLN A 40 3.67 -1.39 31.26
N GLN A 41 4.29 -2.09 32.22
CA GLN A 41 5.23 -1.59 33.21
C GLN A 41 6.09 -0.43 32.71
N SER A 42 6.39 0.51 33.62
CA SER A 42 7.22 1.69 33.38
C SER A 42 8.42 1.38 32.47
N LEU A 43 8.27 1.68 31.18
CA LEU A 43 9.34 1.52 30.20
C LEU A 43 10.43 2.54 30.52
N SER A 44 11.67 2.17 30.23
CA SER A 44 12.77 3.14 30.33
C SER A 44 12.55 4.27 29.31
N LEU A 45 13.04 5.48 29.63
CA LEU A 45 12.95 6.61 28.70
C LEU A 45 13.62 6.27 27.35
N ALA A 46 14.76 5.58 27.38
CA ALA A 46 15.45 5.12 26.18
C ALA A 46 14.61 4.14 25.34
N THR A 47 13.89 3.22 25.98
CA THR A 47 12.95 2.31 25.29
C THR A 47 11.82 3.10 24.61
N ILE A 48 11.27 4.11 25.31
CA ILE A 48 10.20 4.94 24.77
C ILE A 48 10.67 5.70 23.53
N GLU A 49 11.87 6.29 23.57
CA GLU A 49 12.46 6.99 22.42
C GLU A 49 12.62 6.07 21.21
N VAL A 50 13.18 4.87 21.41
CA VAL A 50 13.35 3.88 20.32
C VAL A 50 12.00 3.44 19.74
N LEU A 51 10.99 3.23 20.58
CA LEU A 51 9.64 2.89 20.12
C LEU A 51 9.01 4.03 19.33
N MET A 52 9.19 5.29 19.76
CA MET A 52 8.69 6.45 19.03
C MET A 52 9.35 6.61 17.67
N GLU A 53 10.67 6.44 17.58
CA GLU A 53 11.40 6.49 16.30
C GLU A 53 10.92 5.37 15.36
N SER A 54 10.73 4.17 15.90
CA SER A 54 10.22 3.01 15.17
C SER A 54 8.81 3.25 14.63
N ASP A 55 7.92 3.81 15.46
CA ASP A 55 6.55 4.19 15.10
C ASP A 55 6.55 5.26 14.00
N GLN A 56 7.41 6.28 14.12
CA GLN A 56 7.56 7.35 13.14
C GLN A 56 8.05 6.83 11.79
N TRP A 57 8.99 5.89 11.79
CA TRP A 57 9.45 5.22 10.57
C TRP A 57 8.32 4.46 9.89
N LEU A 58 7.55 3.68 10.66
CA LEU A 58 6.40 2.91 10.16
C LEU A 58 5.33 3.80 9.53
N ILE A 59 4.99 4.91 10.19
CA ILE A 59 4.05 5.92 9.66
C ILE A 59 4.55 6.48 8.33
N SER A 60 5.85 6.80 8.25
CA SER A 60 6.46 7.32 7.02
C SER A 60 6.37 6.29 5.89
N ARG A 61 6.67 5.03 6.20
CA ARG A 61 6.60 3.93 5.24
C ARG A 61 5.19 3.67 4.73
N VAL A 62 4.18 3.73 5.60
CA VAL A 62 2.76 3.61 5.21
C VAL A 62 2.37 4.73 4.24
N LYS A 63 2.80 5.98 4.49
CA LYS A 63 2.51 7.11 3.60
C LYS A 63 3.13 6.94 2.21
N GLU A 64 4.37 6.45 2.13
CA GLU A 64 5.02 6.14 0.86
C GLU A 64 4.23 5.12 0.05
N VAL A 65 3.79 4.05 0.71
CA VAL A 65 3.03 2.97 0.07
C VAL A 65 1.66 3.47 -0.38
N GLN A 66 0.98 4.28 0.42
CA GLN A 66 -0.27 4.93 0.03
C GLN A 66 -0.10 5.84 -1.18
N ALA A 67 0.99 6.62 -1.23
CA ALA A 67 1.30 7.45 -2.38
C ALA A 67 1.53 6.62 -3.65
N ALA A 68 2.27 5.51 -3.55
CA ALA A 68 2.50 4.59 -4.66
C ALA A 68 1.19 3.95 -5.17
N ILE A 69 0.32 3.51 -4.25
CA ILE A 69 -1.01 2.96 -4.60
C ILE A 69 -1.84 4.00 -5.33
N ASN A 70 -1.89 5.24 -4.84
CA ASN A 70 -2.64 6.32 -5.48
C ASN A 70 -2.12 6.63 -6.88
N GLN A 71 -0.80 6.63 -7.07
CA GLN A 71 -0.20 6.81 -8.39
C GLN A 71 -0.61 5.68 -9.35
N HIS A 72 -0.53 4.42 -8.91
CA HIS A 72 -0.95 3.29 -9.72
C HIS A 72 -2.45 3.33 -10.07
N LEU A 73 -3.31 3.76 -9.15
CA LEU A 73 -4.74 3.93 -9.44
C LEU A 73 -4.98 5.00 -10.50
N ASN A 74 -4.26 6.13 -10.45
CA ASN A 74 -4.35 7.17 -11.46
C ASN A 74 -3.89 6.65 -12.83
N ASP A 75 -2.78 5.90 -12.88
CA ASP A 75 -2.26 5.32 -14.12
C ASP A 75 -3.27 4.35 -14.75
N ILE A 76 -3.90 3.49 -13.94
CA ILE A 76 -4.95 2.56 -14.41
C ILE A 76 -6.17 3.33 -14.94
N GLN A 77 -6.58 4.40 -14.26
CA GLN A 77 -7.69 5.24 -14.72
C GLN A 77 -7.37 5.89 -16.06
N ASP A 78 -6.15 6.38 -16.25
CA ASP A 78 -5.71 6.97 -17.51
C ASP A 78 -5.62 5.94 -18.64
N GLN A 79 -5.12 4.74 -18.35
CA GLN A 79 -5.18 3.62 -19.30
C GLN A 79 -6.62 3.30 -19.71
N ARG A 80 -7.55 3.25 -18.75
CA ARG A 80 -8.97 3.03 -19.02
C ARG A 80 -9.57 4.14 -19.89
N ARG A 81 -9.22 5.41 -19.65
CA ARG A 81 -9.64 6.54 -20.50
C ARG A 81 -9.12 6.39 -21.93
N LYS A 82 -7.83 6.07 -22.10
CA LYS A 82 -7.21 5.84 -23.42
C LYS A 82 -7.89 4.70 -24.19
N LEU A 83 -8.14 3.56 -23.53
CA LEU A 83 -8.88 2.45 -24.12
C LEU A 83 -10.31 2.84 -24.52
N GLY A 84 -10.99 3.68 -23.73
CA GLY A 84 -12.31 4.20 -24.07
C GLY A 84 -12.32 5.14 -25.27
N VAL A 85 -11.23 5.88 -25.53
CA VAL A 85 -11.06 6.68 -26.75
C VAL A 85 -10.79 5.76 -27.95
N LEU A 86 -9.86 4.82 -27.83
CA LEU A 86 -9.54 3.86 -28.90
C LEU A 86 -10.77 3.04 -29.33
N LYS A 87 -11.58 2.57 -28.36
CA LYS A 87 -12.82 1.86 -28.65
C LYS A 87 -13.80 2.71 -29.48
N ARG A 88 -13.92 4.00 -29.17
CA ARG A 88 -14.77 4.92 -29.95
C ARG A 88 -14.26 5.11 -31.36
N GLN A 89 -12.96 5.33 -31.52
CA GLN A 89 -12.31 5.46 -32.83
C GLN A 89 -12.51 4.21 -33.70
N TRP A 90 -12.40 3.01 -33.13
CA TRP A 90 -12.72 1.77 -33.83
C TRP A 90 -14.20 1.60 -34.17
N GLY A 91 -15.11 2.06 -33.32
CA GLY A 91 -16.55 2.02 -33.62
C GLY A 91 -17.00 3.02 -34.70
N GLU A 92 -16.29 4.14 -34.82
CA GLU A 92 -16.53 5.16 -35.85
C GLU A 92 -15.91 4.81 -37.21
N HIS A 93 -14.93 3.91 -37.25
CA HIS A 93 -14.51 3.23 -38.48
C HIS A 93 -15.54 2.16 -38.85
N SER A 94 -16.75 2.58 -39.22
CA SER A 94 -17.67 1.72 -39.94
C SER A 94 -16.95 1.18 -41.17
N THR A 95 -16.88 -0.14 -41.29
CA THR A 95 -16.62 -0.83 -42.55
C THR A 95 -17.62 -0.32 -43.57
N THR A 96 -17.24 0.68 -44.37
CA THR A 96 -17.99 1.09 -45.54
C THR A 96 -18.10 -0.15 -46.42
N PRO A 97 -19.29 -0.75 -46.65
CA PRO A 97 -19.40 -1.75 -47.69
C PRO A 97 -19.11 -0.99 -48.98
N ALA A 98 -18.04 -1.37 -49.67
CA ALA A 98 -17.78 -0.91 -51.02
C ALA A 98 -19.03 -1.25 -51.84
N ARG A 99 -19.89 -0.26 -52.07
CA ARG A 99 -20.94 -0.32 -53.08
C ARG A 99 -20.22 -0.45 -54.42
N HIS A 100 -19.89 -1.68 -54.79
CA HIS A 100 -19.71 -2.03 -56.19
C HIS A 100 -21.07 -1.81 -56.84
N LEU A 101 -21.23 -0.62 -57.43
CA LEU A 101 -22.22 -0.37 -58.47
C LEU A 101 -21.88 -1.32 -59.63
N LEU A 102 -22.42 -2.53 -59.58
CA LEU A 102 -22.62 -3.34 -60.77
C LEU A 102 -23.77 -2.70 -61.52
N THR A 103 -23.44 -1.75 -62.39
CA THR A 103 -24.28 -1.35 -63.50
C THR A 103 -24.37 -2.56 -64.42
N ILE A 104 -25.58 -3.13 -64.52
CA ILE A 104 -25.96 -4.13 -65.52
C ILE A 104 -26.30 -3.41 -66.82
#